data_AF-A0A927VHA0-F1
#
_entry.id   AF-A0A927VHA0-F1
#
_cell.length_a   1.000
_cell.length_b   1.000
_cell.length_c   1.000
_cell.angle_alpha   90.00
_cell.angle_beta   90.00
_cell.angle_gamma   90.00
#
_symmetry.space_group_name_H-M   'P 1'
#
loop_
_entity.id
_entity.type
_entity.pdbx_description
1 polymer ?
#
loop_
_entity_poly.entity_id
_entity_poly.type
_entity_poly.pdbx_seq_one_letter_code
_entity_poly.pdbx_strand_id
1 'polypeptide(L)'
;MIKLFIIFLLVFALIYVLYMSGLIPITVKSAVMFIGGKSCKKATFTSCNGYMKRIIKLEEGRNYNFKLDARLTGGRMSVELIDKNKQTVLRLDEGNHTTIFKSKHPSRYTLMIRFYSATGEYALDWN
;
A
#
# COMPACT_ATOMS: atom_id res chain seq x y z
N MET A 1 31.03 12.49 20.43
CA MET A 1 30.40 12.75 19.11
C MET A 1 30.41 11.52 18.19
N ILE A 2 31.55 10.87 17.92
CA ILE A 2 31.64 9.74 16.96
C ILE A 2 30.73 8.54 17.33
N LYS A 3 30.67 8.13 18.60
CA LYS A 3 29.77 7.04 19.04
C LYS A 3 28.29 7.34 18.77
N LEU A 4 27.84 8.58 18.99
CA LEU A 4 26.46 8.99 18.77
C LEU A 4 26.12 8.94 17.26
N PHE A 5 27.06 9.35 16.42
CA PHE A 5 26.92 9.29 14.96
C PHE A 5 26.80 7.84 14.44
N ILE A 6 27.62 6.92 14.97
CA ILE A 6 27.54 5.49 14.60
C ILE A 6 26.19 4.89 15.00
N ILE A 7 25.69 5.19 16.21
CA ILE A 7 24.38 4.72 16.67
C ILE A 7 23.28 5.24 15.74
N PHE A 8 23.34 6.52 15.35
CA PHE A 8 22.38 7.10 14.42
C PHE A 8 22.39 6.37 13.06
N LEU A 9 23.58 6.13 12.49
CA LEU A 9 23.69 5.37 11.24
C LEU A 9 23.11 3.95 11.33
N LEU A 10 23.37 3.25 12.45
CA LEU A 10 22.81 1.91 12.69
C LEU A 10 21.28 1.93 12.78
N VAL A 11 20.71 2.93 13.46
CA VAL A 11 19.25 3.10 13.55
C VAL A 11 18.65 3.39 12.17
N PHE A 12 19.26 4.25 11.37
CA PHE A 12 18.81 4.52 9.99
C PHE A 12 18.88 3.27 9.11
N ALA A 13 19.97 2.50 9.20
CA ALA A 13 20.10 1.24 8.47
C ALA A 13 19.02 0.24 8.88
N LEU A 14 18.73 0.12 10.18
CA LEU A 14 17.67 -0.76 10.69
C LEU A 14 16.29 -0.34 10.17
N ILE A 15 15.96 0.96 10.22
CA ILE A 15 14.69 1.51 9.70
C ILE A 15 14.58 1.22 8.19
N TYR A 16 15.66 1.39 7.43
CA TYR A 16 15.68 1.11 6.01
C TYR A 16 15.43 -0.38 5.71
N VAL A 17 16.04 -1.29 6.47
CA VAL A 17 15.80 -2.74 6.35
C VAL A 17 14.34 -3.09 6.67
N LEU A 18 13.77 -2.49 7.72
CA LEU A 18 12.36 -2.68 8.10
C LEU A 18 11.37 -2.13 7.06
N TYR A 19 11.75 -1.04 6.37
CA TYR A 19 10.98 -0.52 5.25
C TYR A 19 11.02 -1.49 4.06
N MET A 20 12.21 -1.95 3.67
CA MET A 20 12.41 -2.87 2.54
C MET A 20 11.83 -4.28 2.78
N SER A 21 11.64 -4.68 4.03
CA SER A 21 10.98 -5.94 4.38
C SER A 21 9.44 -5.86 4.29
N GLY A 22 8.86 -4.67 4.09
CA GLY A 22 7.42 -4.48 3.98
C GLY A 22 6.67 -4.51 5.31
N LEU A 23 7.40 -4.45 6.44
CA LEU A 23 6.83 -4.39 7.78
C LEU A 23 6.24 -3.02 8.12
N ILE A 24 6.78 -1.95 7.51
CA ILE A 24 6.34 -0.57 7.75
C ILE A 24 5.67 -0.01 6.49
N PRO A 25 4.34 0.25 6.51
CA PRO A 25 3.70 1.02 5.45
C PRO A 25 4.11 2.49 5.55
N ILE A 26 4.40 3.13 4.41
CA ILE A 26 4.58 4.59 4.33
C ILE A 26 3.21 5.21 4.05
N THR A 27 2.78 6.12 4.90
CA THR A 27 1.50 6.81 4.72
C THR A 27 1.73 8.31 4.68
N VAL A 28 1.27 8.97 3.62
CA VAL A 28 1.23 10.43 3.51
C VAL A 28 -0.21 10.79 3.20
N LYS A 29 -1.00 11.01 4.26
CA LYS A 29 -2.43 11.28 4.15
C LYS A 29 -2.88 12.35 5.13
N SER A 30 -3.86 13.14 4.72
CA SER A 30 -4.65 14.04 5.56
C SER A 30 -6.09 13.54 5.57
N ALA A 31 -6.73 13.46 6.72
CA ALA A 31 -8.11 13.01 6.85
C ALA A 31 -8.73 13.62 8.11
N VAL A 32 -10.05 13.84 8.10
CA VAL A 32 -10.79 14.19 9.32
C VAL A 32 -10.80 12.99 10.26
N MET A 33 -11.00 11.79 9.71
CA MET A 33 -11.00 10.54 10.46
C MET A 33 -10.40 9.43 9.62
N PHE A 34 -9.61 8.56 10.24
CA PHE A 34 -9.06 7.36 9.61
C PHE A 34 -8.89 6.24 10.64
N ILE A 35 -9.65 5.15 10.47
CA ILE A 35 -9.55 3.93 11.26
C ILE A 35 -9.11 2.80 10.32
N GLY A 36 -7.92 2.24 10.55
CA GLY A 36 -7.41 1.14 9.72
C GLY A 36 -6.27 0.39 10.41
N GLY A 37 -6.08 -0.87 10.05
CA GLY A 37 -5.02 -1.72 10.61
C GLY A 37 -3.67 -1.57 9.91
N LYS A 38 -2.60 -2.08 10.54
CA LYS A 38 -1.24 -2.12 9.96
C LYS A 38 -1.15 -2.89 8.64
N SER A 39 -2.10 -3.79 8.38
CA SER A 39 -2.13 -4.61 7.16
C SER A 39 -2.57 -3.82 5.91
N CYS A 40 -3.13 -2.62 6.06
CA CYS A 40 -3.74 -1.86 4.95
C CYS A 40 -4.80 -2.66 4.17
N LYS A 41 -5.33 -3.74 4.75
CA LYS A 41 -6.38 -4.57 4.13
C LYS A 41 -7.77 -4.00 4.34
N LYS A 42 -8.01 -3.23 5.40
CA LYS A 42 -9.31 -2.61 5.65
C LYS A 42 -9.12 -1.27 6.33
N ALA A 43 -9.87 -0.27 5.90
CA ALA A 43 -9.97 1.00 6.61
C ALA A 43 -11.29 1.70 6.35
N THR A 44 -11.70 2.52 7.32
CA THR A 44 -12.82 3.47 7.25
C THR A 44 -12.26 4.87 7.42
N PHE A 45 -12.70 5.82 6.61
CA PHE A 45 -12.08 7.14 6.53
C PHE A 45 -13.08 8.21 6.10
N THR A 46 -12.81 9.46 6.50
CA THR A 46 -13.66 10.62 6.19
C THR A 46 -12.80 11.76 5.65
N SER A 47 -13.18 12.26 4.47
CA SER A 47 -12.47 13.31 3.74
C SER A 47 -10.95 13.07 3.65
N CYS A 48 -10.56 11.84 3.34
CA CYS A 48 -9.17 11.42 3.25
C CYS A 48 -8.55 11.82 1.91
N ASN A 49 -7.39 12.45 1.95
CA ASN A 49 -6.60 12.82 0.79
C ASN A 49 -5.14 12.40 0.97
N GLY A 50 -4.53 11.86 -0.08
CA GLY A 50 -3.13 11.43 -0.07
C GLY A 50 -2.96 9.95 -0.44
N TYR A 51 -1.93 9.31 0.09
CA TYR A 51 -1.61 7.92 -0.27
C TYR A 51 -1.04 7.09 0.89
N MET A 52 -1.17 5.77 0.74
CA MET A 52 -0.50 4.76 1.56
C MET A 52 0.27 3.82 0.63
N LYS A 53 1.50 3.47 1.00
CA LYS A 53 2.38 2.56 0.27
C LYS A 53 2.78 1.42 1.18
N ARG A 54 2.67 0.19 0.69
CA ARG A 54 3.12 -1.01 1.38
C ARG A 54 3.89 -1.91 0.41
N ILE A 55 5.06 -2.37 0.82
CA ILE A 55 5.80 -3.37 0.03
C ILE A 55 5.24 -4.74 0.35
N ILE A 56 4.91 -5.50 -0.70
CA ILE A 56 4.47 -6.90 -0.63
C ILE A 56 5.39 -7.76 -1.47
N LYS A 57 5.66 -8.99 -1.02
CA LYS A 57 6.42 -9.98 -1.78
C LYS A 57 5.43 -10.96 -2.40
N LEU A 58 5.41 -11.04 -3.72
CA LEU A 58 4.60 -12.01 -4.45
C LEU A 58 5.51 -13.13 -4.97
N GLU A 59 5.10 -14.38 -4.77
CA GLU A 59 5.81 -15.55 -5.28
C GLU A 59 5.70 -15.62 -6.80
N GLU A 60 6.68 -16.23 -7.45
CA GLU A 60 6.68 -16.43 -8.91
C GLU A 60 5.64 -17.48 -9.30
N GLY A 61 5.02 -17.30 -10.47
CA GLY A 61 4.16 -18.32 -11.07
C GLY A 61 2.79 -18.48 -10.41
N ARG A 62 2.53 -17.84 -9.26
CA ARG A 62 1.20 -17.77 -8.66
C ARG A 62 0.35 -16.68 -9.32
N ASN A 63 -0.92 -17.01 -9.49
CA ASN A 63 -1.96 -16.06 -9.83
C ASN A 63 -2.49 -15.47 -8.53
N TYR A 64 -2.30 -14.18 -8.34
CA TYR A 64 -2.86 -13.45 -7.21
C TYR A 64 -4.16 -12.78 -7.63
N ASN A 65 -5.24 -13.07 -6.91
CA ASN A 65 -6.52 -12.40 -7.17
C ASN A 65 -6.64 -11.19 -6.24
N PHE A 66 -6.46 -9.99 -6.77
CA PHE A 66 -6.66 -8.77 -6.01
C PHE A 66 -8.12 -8.36 -6.06
N LYS A 67 -8.75 -8.24 -4.90
CA LYS A 67 -10.14 -7.82 -4.74
C LYS A 67 -10.23 -6.55 -3.89
N LEU A 68 -10.79 -5.50 -4.47
CA LEU A 68 -11.09 -4.23 -3.83
C LEU A 68 -12.62 -4.09 -3.69
N ASP A 69 -13.10 -4.19 -2.45
CA ASP A 69 -14.45 -3.80 -2.07
C ASP A 69 -14.38 -2.39 -1.47
N ALA A 70 -14.85 -1.39 -2.21
CA ALA A 70 -14.85 0.00 -1.80
C ALA A 70 -16.28 0.52 -1.76
N ARG A 71 -16.71 1.01 -0.59
CA ARG A 71 -18.01 1.63 -0.38
C ARG A 71 -17.78 3.10 -0.06
N LEU A 72 -17.63 3.89 -1.11
CA LEU A 72 -17.44 5.32 -0.98
C LEU A 72 -18.78 6.05 -1.00
N THR A 73 -18.92 7.03 -0.13
CA THR A 73 -20.03 7.98 -0.12
C THR A 73 -19.64 9.32 -0.75
N GLY A 74 -18.35 9.54 -1.02
CA GLY A 74 -17.85 10.72 -1.73
C GLY A 74 -16.36 10.63 -2.04
N GLY A 75 -15.92 11.43 -3.01
CA GLY A 75 -14.55 11.44 -3.52
C GLY A 75 -14.23 10.20 -4.35
N ARG A 76 -12.94 9.87 -4.50
CA ARG A 76 -12.47 8.70 -5.26
C ARG A 76 -11.31 7.99 -4.60
N MET A 77 -11.21 6.68 -4.77
CA MET A 77 -10.01 5.93 -4.41
C MET A 77 -9.47 5.07 -5.55
N SER A 78 -8.17 4.81 -5.52
CA SER A 78 -7.54 3.85 -6.43
C SER A 78 -6.46 3.05 -5.72
N VAL A 79 -6.31 1.79 -6.11
CA VAL A 79 -5.25 0.90 -5.64
C VAL A 79 -4.39 0.54 -6.84
N GLU A 80 -3.09 0.80 -6.74
CA GLU A 80 -2.12 0.53 -7.79
C GLU A 80 -1.08 -0.48 -7.27
N LEU A 81 -0.74 -1.47 -8.09
CA LEU A 81 0.41 -2.33 -7.86
C LEU A 81 1.55 -1.85 -8.74
N ILE A 82 2.68 -1.52 -8.12
CA ILE A 82 3.86 -0.98 -8.79
C ILE A 82 4.98 -2.01 -8.70
N ASP A 83 5.66 -2.27 -9.81
CA ASP A 83 6.82 -3.14 -9.87
C ASP A 83 8.11 -2.48 -9.35
N LYS A 84 9.21 -3.23 -9.35
CA LYS A 84 10.55 -2.73 -8.99
C LYS A 84 11.05 -1.58 -9.89
N ASN A 85 10.56 -1.49 -11.12
CA ASN A 85 10.91 -0.46 -12.10
C ASN A 85 10.03 0.79 -11.95
N LYS A 86 9.22 0.87 -10.88
CA LYS A 86 8.25 1.94 -10.62
C LYS A 86 7.14 2.04 -11.69
N GLN A 87 6.89 0.97 -12.43
CA GLN A 87 5.81 0.90 -13.40
C GLN A 87 4.56 0.30 -12.75
N THR A 88 3.41 0.93 -13.00
CA THR A 88 2.11 0.42 -12.54
C THR A 88 1.72 -0.79 -13.37
N VAL A 89 1.69 -1.96 -12.75
CA VAL A 89 1.35 -3.24 -13.39
C VAL A 89 -0.12 -3.63 -13.20
N LEU A 90 -0.77 -3.05 -12.19
CA LEU A 90 -2.17 -3.26 -11.88
C LEU A 90 -2.77 -1.96 -11.36
N ARG A 91 -4.01 -1.67 -11.73
CA ARG A 91 -4.79 -0.60 -11.13
C ARG A 91 -6.22 -1.09 -10.90
N LEU A 92 -6.68 -0.94 -9.67
CA LEU A 92 -8.05 -1.19 -9.23
C LEU A 92 -8.64 0.15 -8.79
N ASP A 93 -9.91 0.33 -9.09
CA ASP A 93 -10.70 1.49 -8.72
C ASP A 93 -12.13 1.04 -8.45
N GLU A 94 -13.04 1.99 -8.23
CA GLU A 94 -14.46 1.72 -8.00
C GLU A 94 -15.17 1.07 -9.20
N GLY A 95 -14.59 1.11 -10.41
CA GLY A 95 -15.15 0.43 -11.59
C GLY A 95 -14.60 -0.99 -11.75
N ASN A 96 -13.36 -1.22 -11.32
CA ASN A 96 -12.65 -2.49 -11.46
C ASN A 96 -12.30 -3.08 -10.10
N HIS A 97 -13.28 -3.75 -9.50
CA HIS A 97 -13.19 -4.33 -8.16
C HIS A 97 -12.30 -5.57 -8.05
N THR A 98 -11.98 -6.25 -9.16
CA THR A 98 -11.25 -7.52 -9.12
C THR A 98 -10.33 -7.64 -10.32
N THR A 99 -9.07 -8.04 -10.10
CA THR A 99 -8.14 -8.34 -11.19
C THR A 99 -7.17 -9.44 -10.79
N ILE A 100 -6.96 -10.38 -11.71
CA ILE A 100 -5.99 -11.46 -11.55
C ILE A 100 -4.64 -10.97 -12.06
N PHE A 101 -3.65 -10.98 -11.17
CA PHE A 101 -2.27 -10.64 -11.49
C PHE A 101 -1.40 -11.89 -11.45
N LYS A 102 -0.80 -12.26 -12.59
CA LYS A 102 0.19 -13.33 -12.65
C LYS A 102 1.59 -12.75 -12.44
N SER A 103 2.19 -13.08 -11.30
CA SER A 103 3.56 -12.67 -11.00
C SER A 103 4.53 -13.39 -11.94
N LYS A 104 5.18 -12.64 -12.84
CA LYS A 104 6.13 -13.21 -13.81
C LYS A 104 7.45 -13.62 -13.17
N HIS A 105 7.87 -12.92 -12.11
CA HIS A 105 9.12 -13.14 -11.40
C HIS A 105 8.94 -12.87 -9.89
N PRO A 106 9.69 -13.54 -9.01
CA PRO A 106 9.58 -13.35 -7.58
C PRO A 106 10.16 -11.98 -7.26
N SER A 107 9.28 -11.01 -7.00
CA SER A 107 9.69 -9.63 -6.80
C SER A 107 8.90 -8.95 -5.70
N ARG A 108 9.49 -7.88 -5.19
CA ARG A 108 8.83 -6.95 -4.28
C ARG A 108 8.01 -5.99 -5.11
N TYR A 109 6.73 -5.91 -4.82
CA TYR A 109 5.81 -4.96 -5.42
C TYR A 109 5.42 -3.91 -4.38
N THR A 110 5.23 -2.68 -4.81
CA THR A 110 4.67 -1.63 -3.95
C THR A 110 3.18 -1.52 -4.22
N LEU A 111 2.38 -1.88 -3.23
CA LEU A 111 0.95 -1.64 -3.20
C LEU A 111 0.71 -0.21 -2.76
N MET A 112 0.11 0.60 -3.61
CA MET A 112 -0.16 2.01 -3.37
C MET A 112 -1.67 2.27 -3.40
N ILE A 113 -2.21 2.76 -2.28
CA ILE A 113 -3.61 3.17 -2.15
C ILE A 113 -3.62 4.69 -2.19
N ARG A 114 -4.36 5.29 -3.12
CA ARG A 114 -4.54 6.74 -3.25
C ARG A 114 -5.97 7.12 -2.92
N PHE A 115 -6.11 8.23 -2.19
CA PHE A 115 -7.37 8.84 -1.79
C PHE A 115 -7.45 10.25 -2.36
N TYR A 116 -8.57 10.60 -2.98
CA TYR A 116 -8.86 11.91 -3.53
C TYR A 116 -10.10 12.48 -2.84
N SER A 117 -9.89 13.13 -1.69
CA SER A 117 -10.95 13.63 -0.80
C SER A 117 -12.05 12.59 -0.53
N ALA A 118 -11.63 11.35 -0.33
CA ALA A 118 -12.52 10.19 -0.29
C ALA A 118 -13.13 10.02 1.10
N THR A 119 -14.40 9.60 1.15
CA THR A 119 -15.14 9.27 2.38
C THR A 119 -15.83 7.93 2.19
N GLY A 120 -15.69 7.05 3.18
CA GLY A 120 -16.30 5.72 3.16
C GLY A 120 -15.39 4.67 3.78
N GLU A 121 -15.50 3.45 3.27
CA GLU A 121 -14.68 2.33 3.71
C GLU A 121 -14.18 1.50 2.53
N TYR A 122 -13.06 0.81 2.74
CA TYR A 122 -12.56 -0.18 1.80
C TYR A 122 -12.10 -1.45 2.51
N ALA A 123 -12.19 -2.57 1.81
CA ALA A 123 -11.52 -3.82 2.08
C ALA A 123 -10.75 -4.28 0.83
N LEU A 124 -9.47 -4.55 1.00
CA LEU A 124 -8.54 -5.01 0.00
C LEU A 124 -7.97 -6.36 0.42
N ASP A 125 -8.16 -7.36 -0.42
CA ASP A 125 -7.59 -8.68 -0.22
C ASP A 125 -6.83 -9.16 -1.44
N TRP A 126 -5.83 -10.01 -1.20
CA TRP A 126 -5.04 -10.66 -2.24
C TRP A 126 -4.65 -12.05 -1.74
N ASN A 127 -5.04 -13.07 -2.51
CA ASN A 127 -4.73 -14.49 -2.28
C ASN A 127 -4.03 -15.07 -3.50
#